data_AF-A0A2M6YT02-F1
#
_entry.id   AF-A0A2M6YT02-F1
#
_cell.length_a   1.000
_cell.length_b   1.000
_cell.length_c   1.000
_cell.angle_alpha   90.00
_cell.angle_beta   90.00
_cell.angle_gamma   90.00
#
_symmetry.space_group_name_H-M   'P 1'
#
loop_
_entity.id
_entity.type
_entity.pdbx_description
1 polymer ?
#
loop_
_entity_poly.entity_id
_entity_poly.type
_entity_poly.pdbx_seq_one_letter_code
_entity_poly.pdbx_strand_id
1 'polypeptide(L)'
;MSAPVKMISNYFEIDKQGNLKKAQQNFVKKQKAEKNFYSQYLNINVGYTLVTPILFGVIIGLALDNKLNKKPFFTVIFIFIGMISSIYNLFRIIKDAKN
;
A
#
# COMPACT_ATOMS: atom_id res chain seq x y z
N MET A 1 -3.81 38.31 34.47
CA MET A 1 -3.70 37.05 33.72
C MET A 1 -4.73 37.12 32.60
N SER A 2 -4.34 37.56 31.42
CA SER A 2 -5.26 37.96 30.34
C SER A 2 -5.54 36.77 29.43
N ALA A 3 -6.83 36.46 29.18
CA ALA A 3 -7.22 35.34 28.32
C ALA A 3 -6.83 35.59 26.84
N PRO A 4 -6.39 34.55 26.09
CA PRO A 4 -6.05 34.71 24.69
C PRO A 4 -7.31 34.95 23.84
N VAL A 5 -7.30 36.03 23.05
CA VAL A 5 -8.39 36.36 22.11
C VAL A 5 -8.30 35.46 20.88
N LYS A 6 -9.36 34.70 20.62
CA LYS A 6 -9.48 33.81 19.46
C LYS A 6 -9.86 34.64 18.23
N MET A 7 -8.89 34.92 17.34
CA MET A 7 -9.16 35.59 16.06
C MET A 7 -9.88 34.65 15.09
N ILE A 8 -11.08 35.03 14.66
CA ILE A 8 -11.86 34.34 13.62
C ILE A 8 -11.64 35.14 12.32
N SER A 9 -10.73 34.67 11.47
CA SER A 9 -10.48 35.26 10.16
C SER A 9 -11.60 34.88 9.19
N ASN A 10 -12.48 35.83 8.85
CA ASN A 10 -13.46 35.69 7.78
C ASN A 10 -12.79 36.07 6.46
N TYR A 11 -12.69 35.12 5.52
CA TYR A 11 -12.11 35.35 4.21
C TYR A 11 -13.20 35.72 3.20
N PHE A 12 -12.92 36.72 2.37
CA PHE A 12 -13.80 37.19 1.31
C PHE A 12 -13.05 37.09 -0.02
N GLU A 13 -13.74 36.65 -1.06
CA GLU A 13 -13.20 36.52 -2.42
C GLU A 13 -13.96 37.46 -3.34
N ILE A 14 -13.26 38.03 -4.32
CA ILE A 14 -13.84 38.90 -5.35
C ILE A 14 -14.13 38.03 -6.56
N ASP A 15 -15.38 37.97 -7.00
CA ASP A 15 -15.73 37.23 -8.21
C ASP A 15 -15.29 37.97 -9.48
N LYS A 16 -15.37 37.29 -10.63
CA LYS A 16 -14.94 37.86 -11.92
C LYS A 16 -15.74 39.09 -12.36
N GLN A 17 -16.84 39.39 -11.68
CA GLN A 17 -17.67 40.58 -11.91
C GLN A 17 -17.34 41.71 -10.93
N GLY A 18 -16.34 41.53 -10.06
CA GLY A 18 -15.90 42.52 -9.09
C GLY A 18 -16.71 42.53 -7.78
N ASN A 19 -17.58 41.54 -7.55
CA ASN A 19 -18.42 41.50 -6.36
C ASN A 19 -17.77 40.71 -5.22
N LEU A 20 -17.91 41.23 -4.00
CA LEU A 20 -17.43 40.58 -2.79
C LEU A 20 -18.35 39.42 -2.40
N LYS A 21 -17.80 38.21 -2.34
CA LYS A 21 -18.49 37.02 -1.81
C LYS A 21 -17.74 36.48 -0.60
N LYS A 22 -18.48 36.05 0.44
CA LYS A 22 -17.87 35.33 1.57
C LYS A 22 -17.29 34.04 1.03
N ALA A 23 -15.98 33.83 1.20
CA ALA A 23 -15.34 32.58 0.81
C ALA A 23 -15.90 31.49 1.73
N GLN A 24 -16.84 30.71 1.22
CA GLN A 24 -17.31 29.53 1.91
C GLN A 24 -16.10 28.59 2.01
N GLN A 25 -15.55 28.46 3.21
CA GLN A 25 -14.60 27.41 3.53
C GLN A 25 -15.33 26.07 3.46
N ASN A 26 -15.61 25.62 2.25
CA ASN A 26 -15.73 24.21 1.96
C ASN A 26 -14.32 23.67 2.17
N PHE A 27 -14.02 23.33 3.43
CA PHE A 27 -13.02 22.32 3.72
C PHE A 27 -13.52 21.09 2.99
N VAL A 28 -13.18 20.97 1.71
CA VAL A 28 -13.20 19.72 0.99
C VAL A 28 -12.46 18.81 1.94
N LYS A 29 -13.22 17.96 2.63
CA LYS A 29 -12.71 16.97 3.57
C LYS A 29 -11.70 16.25 2.71
N LYS A 30 -10.42 16.59 2.93
CA LYS A 30 -9.30 16.04 2.19
C LYS A 30 -9.46 14.57 2.53
N GLN A 31 -10.08 13.80 1.63
CA GLN A 31 -10.10 12.37 1.76
C GLN A 31 -8.64 12.07 1.99
N LYS A 32 -8.38 11.45 3.13
CA LYS A 32 -7.07 11.06 3.56
C LYS A 32 -6.68 9.99 2.54
N ALA A 33 -6.30 10.42 1.33
CA ALA A 33 -5.56 9.64 0.38
C ALA A 33 -4.34 9.29 1.20
N GLU A 34 -4.34 8.04 1.68
CA GLU A 34 -3.38 7.58 2.64
C GLU A 34 -2.01 7.97 2.12
N LYS A 35 -1.33 8.75 2.97
CA LYS A 35 -0.05 9.36 2.69
C LYS A 35 0.82 8.34 1.96
N ASN A 36 1.25 8.70 0.76
CA ASN A 36 2.31 8.05 -0.01
C ASN A 36 3.59 7.95 0.84
N PHE A 37 3.65 6.96 1.73
CA PHE A 37 4.86 6.50 2.40
C PHE A 37 5.60 5.45 1.54
N TYR A 38 4.96 5.05 0.43
CA TYR A 38 5.32 3.93 -0.41
C TYR A 38 6.17 4.28 -1.64
N SER A 39 6.18 5.54 -2.09
CA SER A 39 6.82 5.92 -3.37
C SER A 39 8.34 5.76 -3.38
N GLN A 40 9.00 5.68 -2.21
CA GLN A 40 10.45 5.47 -2.11
C GLN A 40 10.83 4.03 -1.69
N TYR A 41 9.87 3.25 -1.18
CA TYR A 41 10.04 1.84 -0.76
C TYR A 41 9.33 0.83 -1.67
N LEU A 42 8.71 1.29 -2.76
CA LEU A 42 7.94 0.47 -3.70
C LEU A 42 8.72 -0.76 -4.19
N ASN A 43 10.04 -0.61 -4.38
CA ASN A 43 10.92 -1.68 -4.86
C ASN A 43 11.14 -2.79 -3.82
N ILE A 44 11.28 -2.44 -2.53
CA ILE A 44 11.53 -3.42 -1.46
C ILE A 44 10.25 -4.23 -1.19
N ASN A 45 9.10 -3.56 -1.24
CA ASN A 45 7.82 -4.22 -1.00
C ASN A 45 7.49 -5.28 -2.06
N VAL A 46 7.81 -5.01 -3.33
CA VAL A 46 7.64 -6.00 -4.41
C VAL A 46 8.60 -7.18 -4.22
N GLY A 47 9.88 -6.92 -3.91
CA GLY A 47 10.85 -7.99 -3.62
C GLY A 47 10.42 -8.89 -2.47
N TYR A 48 9.99 -8.32 -1.35
CA TYR A 48 9.47 -9.08 -0.22
C TYR A 48 8.25 -9.92 -0.59
N THR A 49 7.33 -9.33 -1.36
CA THR A 49 6.13 -10.01 -1.85
C THR A 49 6.47 -11.21 -2.73
N LEU A 50 7.54 -11.11 -3.53
CA LEU A 50 7.95 -12.20 -4.41
C LEU A 50 8.67 -13.32 -3.66
N VAL A 51 9.56 -12.94 -2.73
CA VAL A 51 10.45 -13.87 -2.01
C VAL A 51 9.71 -14.62 -0.90
N THR A 52 8.77 -13.96 -0.22
CA THR A 52 8.01 -14.55 0.90
C THR A 52 7.32 -15.88 0.54
N PRO A 53 6.46 -15.98 -0.49
CA PRO A 53 5.78 -17.24 -0.82
C PRO A 53 6.75 -18.34 -1.26
N ILE A 54 7.87 -18.00 -1.90
CA ILE A 54 8.90 -18.97 -2.28
C ILE A 54 9.59 -19.51 -1.03
N LEU A 55 10.00 -18.64 -0.09
CA LEU A 55 10.60 -19.06 1.19
C LEU A 55 9.65 -19.95 2.01
N PHE A 56 8.37 -19.58 2.08
CA PHE A 56 7.36 -20.43 2.73
C PHE A 56 7.26 -21.80 2.06
N GLY A 57 7.27 -21.86 0.72
CA GLY A 57 7.27 -23.11 -0.01
C GLY A 57 8.49 -23.98 0.29
N VAL A 58 9.69 -23.37 0.37
CA VAL A 58 10.92 -24.08 0.72
C VAL A 58 10.87 -24.62 2.15
N ILE A 59 10.48 -23.79 3.13
CA ILE A 59 10.44 -24.18 4.55
C ILE A 59 9.45 -25.33 4.75
N ILE A 60 8.24 -25.21 4.22
CA ILE A 60 7.20 -26.25 4.32
C ILE A 60 7.61 -27.51 3.57
N GLY A 61 8.18 -27.35 2.38
CA GLY A 61 8.63 -28.47 1.56
C GLY A 61 9.75 -29.26 2.21
N LEU A 62 10.76 -28.60 2.78
CA LEU A 62 11.85 -29.27 3.49
C LEU A 62 11.34 -29.96 4.75
N ALA A 63 10.45 -29.32 5.51
CA ALA A 63 9.82 -29.94 6.68
C ALA A 63 9.06 -31.23 6.29
N LEU A 64 8.37 -31.21 5.15
CA LEU A 64 7.61 -32.37 4.67
C LEU A 64 8.51 -33.47 4.08
N ASP A 65 9.52 -33.10 3.30
CA ASP A 65 10.51 -34.03 2.73
C ASP A 65 11.26 -34.78 3.84
N ASN A 66 11.68 -34.06 4.89
CA ASN A 66 12.33 -34.64 6.06
C ASN A 66 11.39 -35.59 6.83
N LYS A 67 10.13 -35.21 7.01
CA LYS A 67 9.14 -36.06 7.69
C LYS A 67 8.86 -37.35 6.93
N LEU A 68 8.91 -37.31 5.60
CA LEU A 68 8.60 -38.44 4.72
C LEU A 68 9.86 -39.20 4.27
N ASN A 69 11.06 -38.81 4.73
CA ASN A 69 12.36 -39.34 4.28
C ASN A 69 12.47 -39.43 2.75
N LYS A 70 11.88 -38.46 2.05
CA LYS A 70 11.98 -38.36 0.59
C LYS A 70 13.13 -37.41 0.24
N LYS A 71 13.78 -37.68 -0.88
CA LYS A 71 14.59 -36.67 -1.60
C LYS A 71 13.74 -35.41 -1.78
N PRO A 72 14.34 -34.21 -1.96
CA PRO A 72 13.65 -32.91 -1.88
C PRO A 72 12.59 -32.71 -3.00
N PHE A 73 11.55 -33.51 -2.98
CA PHE A 73 10.55 -33.66 -4.02
C PHE A 73 9.38 -32.72 -3.72
N PHE A 74 8.89 -32.73 -2.48
CA PHE A 74 7.88 -31.79 -2.04
C PHE A 74 8.42 -30.36 -2.05
N THR A 75 9.69 -30.16 -1.67
CA THR A 75 10.37 -28.86 -1.78
C THR A 75 10.30 -28.31 -3.19
N VAL A 76 10.63 -29.10 -4.21
CA VAL A 76 10.56 -28.66 -5.61
C VAL A 76 9.13 -28.27 -5.99
N ILE A 77 8.13 -29.10 -5.64
CA ILE A 77 6.71 -28.82 -5.93
C ILE A 77 6.26 -27.53 -5.25
N PHE A 78 6.58 -27.34 -3.97
CA PHE A 78 6.19 -26.14 -3.24
C PHE A 78 6.90 -24.88 -3.72
N ILE A 79 8.13 -24.97 -4.22
CA ILE A 79 8.80 -23.85 -4.88
C ILE A 79 8.02 -23.43 -6.13
N PHE A 80 7.56 -24.37 -6.96
CA PHE A 80 6.74 -24.04 -8.13
C PHE A 80 5.41 -23.36 -7.72
N ILE A 81 4.73 -23.88 -6.71
CA ILE A 81 3.51 -23.26 -6.17
C ILE A 81 3.80 -21.85 -5.62
N GLY A 82 4.92 -21.69 -4.90
CA GLY A 82 5.39 -20.42 -4.38
C GLY A 82 5.68 -19.41 -5.49
N MET A 83 6.30 -19.86 -6.60
CA MET A 83 6.57 -19.05 -7.78
C MET A 83 5.29 -18.61 -8.50
N ILE A 84 4.32 -19.51 -8.68
CA ILE A 84 3.02 -19.16 -9.28
C ILE A 84 2.30 -18.15 -8.39
N SER A 85 2.29 -18.35 -7.07
CA SER A 85 1.69 -17.42 -6.11
C SER A 85 2.38 -16.06 -6.12
N SER A 86 3.71 -16.04 -6.20
CA SER A 86 4.55 -14.85 -6.31
C SER A 86 4.16 -14.02 -7.54
N ILE A 87 4.08 -14.67 -8.70
CA ILE A 87 3.67 -14.04 -9.97
C ILE A 87 2.21 -13.56 -9.90
N TYR A 88 1.29 -14.36 -9.38
CA TYR A 88 -0.11 -13.98 -9.24
C TYR A 88 -0.29 -12.74 -8.36
N ASN A 89 0.43 -12.68 -7.23
CA ASN A 89 0.36 -11.54 -6.33
C ASN A 89 0.96 -10.29 -6.97
N LEU A 90 2.01 -10.43 -7.77
CA LEU A 90 2.57 -9.33 -8.56
C LEU A 90 1.56 -8.79 -9.58
N PHE A 91 0.89 -9.68 -10.33
CA PHE A 91 -0.15 -9.27 -11.29
C PHE A 91 -1.30 -8.53 -10.61
N ARG A 92 -1.71 -8.97 -9.42
CA ARG A 92 -2.72 -8.28 -8.63
C ARG A 92 -2.28 -6.87 -8.26
N ILE A 93 -1.06 -6.69 -7.76
CA ILE A 93 -0.52 -5.37 -7.41
C ILE A 93 -0.51 -4.44 -8.63
N ILE A 94 -0.06 -4.94 -9.78
CA ILE A 94 -0.02 -4.14 -11.03
C ILE A 94 -1.43 -3.75 -11.48
N LYS A 95 -2.39 -4.69 -11.40
CA LYS A 95 -3.78 -4.44 -11.76
C LYS A 95 -4.42 -3.40 -10.83
N ASP A 96 -4.21 -3.53 -9.53
CA ASP A 96 -4.74 -2.62 -8.52
C ASP A 96 -4.09 -1.23 -8.65
N ALA A 97 -2.82 -1.13 -9.05
CA ALA A 97 -2.13 0.14 -9.30
C ALA A 97 -2.62 0.87 -10.58
N LYS A 98 -3.30 0.16 -11.49
CA LYS A 98 -3.83 0.73 -12.75
C LYS A 98 -5.26 1.30 -12.58
N ASN A 99 -6.01 0.86 -11.57
CA ASN A 99 -7.38 1.30 -11.28
C ASN A 99 -7.39 2.48 -10.30
#